data_AF-A0AAT9HH80-F1
#
_entry.id   AF-A0AAT9HH80-F1
#
_cell.length_a   1.000
_cell.length_b   1.000
_cell.length_c   1.000
_cell.angle_alpha   90.00
_cell.angle_beta   90.00
_cell.angle_gamma   90.00
#
_symmetry.space_group_name_H-M   'P 1'
#
loop_
_entity.id
_entity.type
_entity.pdbx_description
1 polymer ?
#
loop_
_entity_poly.entity_id
_entity_poly.type
_entity_poly.pdbx_seq_one_letter_code
_entity_poly.pdbx_strand_id
1 'polypeptide(L)'
;MAGVPVGGDPPALTAFDAYGVVLEAHLQNTLIAVDPAGLPVRALYRDAEGVKLLPAVTREAGWERLVYCLLVNHLMETAAALAHHHPGADPWPALRDELARHDLPEIPALLTAPALPAKTNLLLRWTAADGADARYRPLPNPLADR
;
A
#
# COMPACT_ATOMS: atom_id res chain seq x y z
N MET A 1 -3.93 -22.52 -22.80
CA MET A 1 -4.42 -22.16 -21.46
C MET A 1 -4.96 -20.75 -21.54
N ALA A 2 -6.19 -20.51 -21.09
CA ALA A 2 -6.77 -19.16 -21.10
C ALA A 2 -5.93 -18.25 -20.17
N GLY A 3 -5.53 -17.09 -20.68
CA GLY A 3 -4.78 -16.11 -19.90
C GLY A 3 -5.57 -15.70 -18.66
N VAL A 4 -4.89 -15.62 -17.51
CA VAL A 4 -5.47 -15.01 -16.32
C VAL A 4 -5.77 -13.55 -16.69
N PRO A 5 -7.00 -13.04 -16.47
CA PRO A 5 -7.30 -11.65 -16.75
C PRO A 5 -6.41 -10.78 -15.88
N VAL A 6 -5.53 -9.99 -16.50
CA VAL A 6 -4.78 -8.93 -15.84
C VAL A 6 -5.72 -7.71 -15.82
N GLY A 7 -6.63 -7.68 -14.86
CA GLY A 7 -7.70 -6.68 -14.83
C GLY A 7 -8.72 -6.97 -13.74
N GLY A 8 -8.32 -6.72 -12.50
CA GLY A 8 -9.21 -6.69 -11.35
C GLY A 8 -8.73 -5.62 -10.39
N ASP A 9 -9.65 -5.03 -9.64
CA ASP A 9 -9.34 -3.97 -8.69
C ASP A 9 -8.24 -4.41 -7.70
N PRO A 10 -7.31 -3.51 -7.29
CA PRO A 10 -6.27 -3.81 -6.34
C PRO A 10 -6.88 -4.40 -5.07
N PRO A 11 -6.57 -5.66 -4.72
CA PRO A 11 -7.33 -6.41 -3.73
C PRO A 11 -7.34 -5.76 -2.35
N ALA A 12 -6.31 -4.98 -2.00
CA ALA A 12 -6.29 -4.24 -0.75
C ALA A 12 -7.24 -3.03 -0.72
N LEU A 13 -7.42 -2.33 -1.84
CA LEU A 13 -8.39 -1.22 -1.93
C LEU A 13 -9.81 -1.76 -1.93
N THR A 14 -10.08 -2.82 -2.69
CA THR A 14 -11.39 -3.50 -2.70
C THR A 14 -11.75 -4.05 -1.32
N ALA A 15 -10.78 -4.67 -0.61
CA ALA A 15 -11.00 -5.16 0.75
C ALA A 15 -11.40 -4.03 1.72
N PHE A 16 -10.72 -2.88 1.62
CA PHE A 16 -11.01 -1.71 2.44
C PHE A 16 -12.39 -1.12 2.13
N ASP A 17 -12.67 -0.87 0.86
CA ASP A 17 -13.85 -0.11 0.46
C ASP A 17 -15.13 -0.95 0.51
N ALA A 18 -15.13 -2.12 -0.15
CA ALA A 18 -16.33 -2.95 -0.27
C ALA A 18 -16.64 -3.76 1.00
N TYR A 19 -15.62 -4.07 1.81
CA TYR A 19 -15.76 -4.99 2.94
C TYR A 19 -15.33 -4.42 4.30
N GLY A 20 -14.78 -3.20 4.34
CA GLY A 20 -14.30 -2.58 5.57
C GLY A 20 -13.12 -3.33 6.21
N VAL A 21 -12.35 -4.08 5.41
CA VAL A 21 -11.20 -4.88 5.84
C VAL A 21 -9.91 -4.09 5.61
N VAL A 22 -9.21 -3.77 6.69
CA VAL A 22 -7.92 -3.06 6.66
C VAL A 22 -6.78 -4.08 6.74
N LEU A 23 -6.23 -4.42 5.58
CA LEU A 23 -5.07 -5.32 5.47
C LEU A 23 -3.78 -4.64 5.93
N GLU A 24 -2.88 -5.43 6.52
CA GLU A 24 -1.49 -5.01 6.76
C GLU A 24 -0.61 -5.33 5.55
N ALA A 25 -0.89 -4.66 4.42
CA ALA A 25 -0.31 -4.95 3.10
C ALA A 25 1.17 -4.53 2.92
N HIS A 26 1.98 -4.68 3.97
CA HIS A 26 3.42 -4.41 3.95
C HIS A 26 4.20 -5.53 3.24
N LEU A 27 5.49 -5.32 2.95
CA LEU A 27 6.31 -6.24 2.16
C LEU A 27 6.24 -7.70 2.66
N GLN A 28 6.43 -7.91 3.96
CA GLN A 28 6.46 -9.27 4.50
C GLN A 28 5.09 -9.97 4.45
N ASN A 29 3.98 -9.25 4.41
CA ASN A 29 2.62 -9.81 4.37
C ASN A 29 2.05 -9.84 2.95
N THR A 30 2.85 -9.50 1.94
CA THR A 30 2.47 -9.55 0.53
C THR A 30 3.31 -10.59 -0.20
N LEU A 31 2.64 -11.50 -0.91
CA LEU A 31 3.25 -12.49 -1.80
C LEU A 31 2.82 -12.19 -3.23
N ILE A 32 3.79 -12.00 -4.12
CA ILE A 32 3.54 -11.82 -5.55
C ILE A 32 3.65 -13.17 -6.23
N ALA A 33 2.52 -13.69 -6.72
CA ALA A 33 2.52 -14.87 -7.57
C ALA A 33 2.87 -14.46 -8.99
N VAL A 34 3.79 -15.21 -9.59
CA VAL A 34 4.27 -15.00 -10.95
C VAL A 34 3.86 -16.15 -11.85
N ASP A 35 3.69 -15.87 -13.14
CA ASP A 35 3.51 -16.90 -14.16
C ASP A 35 4.85 -17.61 -14.49
N PRO A 36 4.85 -18.64 -15.37
CA PRO A 36 6.08 -19.32 -15.75
C PRO A 36 7.14 -18.44 -16.44
N ALA A 37 6.77 -17.27 -16.96
CA ALA A 37 7.69 -16.30 -17.55
C ALA A 37 8.25 -15.30 -16.52
N GLY A 38 7.78 -15.37 -15.27
CA GLY A 38 8.19 -14.47 -14.19
C GLY A 38 7.37 -13.19 -14.11
N LEU A 39 6.27 -13.06 -14.86
CA LEU A 39 5.42 -11.88 -14.81
C LEU A 39 4.49 -11.92 -13.58
N PRO A 40 4.37 -10.83 -12.80
CA PRO A 40 3.39 -10.73 -11.73
C PRO A 40 1.96 -10.91 -12.25
N VAL A 41 1.22 -11.88 -11.69
CA VAL A 41 -0.17 -12.15 -12.07
C VAL A 41 -1.15 -12.05 -10.91
N ARG A 42 -0.67 -12.04 -9.66
CA ARG A 42 -1.51 -11.89 -8.48
C ARG A 42 -0.73 -11.39 -7.27
N ALA A 43 -1.35 -10.52 -6.48
CA ALA A 43 -0.94 -10.25 -5.12
C ALA A 43 -1.80 -11.10 -4.15
N LEU A 44 -1.14 -11.81 -3.24
CA LEU A 44 -1.76 -12.57 -2.16
C LEU A 44 -1.33 -11.94 -0.83
N TYR A 45 -2.29 -11.74 0.06
CA TYR A 45 -2.01 -11.23 1.41
C TYR A 45 -2.07 -12.36 2.43
N ARG A 46 -1.13 -12.35 3.37
CA ARG A 46 -1.07 -13.29 4.49
C ARG A 46 -1.16 -12.56 5.83
N ASP A 47 -1.18 -13.34 6.90
CA ASP A 47 -1.25 -12.87 8.28
C ASP A 47 -2.56 -12.14 8.60
N ALA A 48 -3.54 -12.93 9.06
CA ALA A 48 -4.84 -12.40 9.46
C ALA A 48 -4.83 -11.75 10.85
N GLU A 49 -3.78 -11.97 11.67
CA GLU A 49 -3.69 -11.43 13.02
C GLU A 49 -3.58 -9.89 12.99
N GLY A 50 -2.84 -9.37 12.01
CA GLY A 50 -2.70 -7.94 11.76
C GLY A 50 -3.94 -7.26 11.21
N VAL A 51 -4.97 -7.98 10.73
CA VAL A 51 -6.12 -7.34 10.07
C VAL A 51 -6.96 -6.52 11.05
N LYS A 52 -7.47 -5.36 10.61
CA LYS A 52 -8.47 -4.56 11.33
C LYS A 52 -9.75 -4.45 10.52
N LEU A 53 -10.86 -4.19 11.21
CA LEU A 53 -12.16 -3.96 10.59
C LEU A 53 -12.66 -2.56 10.97
N LEU A 54 -13.32 -1.86 10.05
CA LEU A 54 -13.85 -0.50 10.29
C LEU A 54 -14.87 -0.37 11.46
N PRO A 55 -15.54 -1.43 11.94
CA PRO A 55 -16.27 -1.34 13.22
C PRO A 55 -15.36 -1.19 14.45
N ALA A 56 -14.09 -1.58 14.35
CA ALA A 56 -13.12 -1.58 15.46
C ALA A 56 -12.09 -0.43 15.37
N VAL A 57 -11.95 0.21 14.20
CA VAL A 57 -11.06 1.37 13.99
C VAL A 57 -11.77 2.40 13.11
N THR A 58 -11.47 3.69 13.28
CA THR A 58 -12.04 4.70 12.39
C THR A 58 -11.58 4.48 10.95
N ARG A 59 -12.41 4.89 9.96
CA ARG A 59 -12.05 4.81 8.53
C ARG A 59 -10.74 5.55 8.23
N GLU A 60 -10.54 6.70 8.87
CA GLU A 60 -9.31 7.49 8.75
C GLU A 60 -8.08 6.75 9.29
N ALA A 61 -8.14 6.17 10.48
CA ALA A 61 -7.02 5.40 11.04
C ALA A 61 -6.74 4.11 10.25
N GLY A 62 -7.80 3.46 9.75
CA GLY A 62 -7.69 2.32 8.85
C GLY A 62 -7.00 2.69 7.53
N TRP A 63 -7.41 3.81 6.94
CA TRP A 63 -6.81 4.34 5.71
C TRP A 63 -5.35 4.74 5.91
N GLU A 64 -5.02 5.47 6.99
CA GLU A 64 -3.64 5.87 7.31
C GLU A 64 -2.71 4.64 7.38
N ARG A 65 -3.18 3.59 8.09
CA ARG A 65 -2.44 2.32 8.19
C ARG A 65 -2.30 1.62 6.84
N LEU A 66 -3.37 1.55 6.04
CA LEU A 66 -3.36 0.92 4.73
C LEU A 66 -2.38 1.64 3.80
N VAL A 67 -2.42 2.98 3.74
CA VAL A 67 -1.52 3.81 2.94
C VAL A 67 -0.07 3.59 3.36
N TYR A 68 0.21 3.59 4.67
CA TYR A 68 1.57 3.29 5.14
C TYR A 68 2.04 1.91 4.69
N CYS A 69 1.23 0.87 4.91
CA CYS A 69 1.64 -0.50 4.59
C CYS A 69 1.82 -0.71 3.09
N LEU A 70 0.85 -0.27 2.29
CA LEU A 70 0.82 -0.50 0.85
C LEU A 70 1.77 0.43 0.10
N LEU A 71 1.74 1.74 0.35
CA LEU A 71 2.56 2.68 -0.41
C LEU A 71 3.96 2.82 0.17
N VAL A 72 4.06 3.21 1.44
CA VAL A 72 5.35 3.61 2.03
C VAL A 72 6.23 2.40 2.34
N ASN A 73 5.70 1.39 3.02
CA ASN A 73 6.47 0.21 3.39
C ASN A 73 6.70 -0.73 2.20
N HIS A 74 5.80 -0.73 1.21
CA HIS A 74 5.84 -1.67 0.10
C HIS A 74 6.15 -1.02 -1.25
N LEU A 75 5.21 -0.30 -1.88
CA LEU A 75 5.40 0.14 -3.27
C LEU A 75 6.57 1.12 -3.46
N MET A 76 6.91 1.94 -2.46
CA MET A 76 8.11 2.78 -2.49
C MET A 76 9.40 1.96 -2.53
N GLU A 77 9.50 0.89 -1.74
CA GLU A 77 10.65 -0.01 -1.76
C GLU A 77 10.71 -0.79 -3.09
N THR A 78 9.55 -1.23 -3.61
CA THR A 78 9.47 -1.87 -4.93
C THR A 78 9.91 -0.90 -6.04
N ALA A 79 9.49 0.36 -6.00
CA ALA A 79 9.90 1.37 -6.96
C ALA A 79 11.40 1.67 -6.87
N ALA A 80 11.95 1.75 -5.65
CA ALA A 80 13.38 1.95 -5.44
C ALA A 80 14.21 0.77 -5.97
N ALA A 81 13.78 -0.47 -5.70
CA ALA A 81 14.41 -1.67 -6.24
C ALA A 81 14.32 -1.71 -7.78
N LEU A 82 13.16 -1.37 -8.35
CA LEU A 82 12.97 -1.29 -9.79
C LEU A 82 13.92 -0.28 -10.43
N ALA A 83 14.00 0.93 -9.89
CA ALA A 83 14.90 1.97 -10.39
C ALA A 83 16.39 1.58 -10.24
N HIS A 84 16.74 0.85 -9.18
CA HIS A 84 18.10 0.34 -8.98
C HIS A 84 18.49 -0.70 -10.04
N HIS A 85 17.59 -1.63 -10.34
CA HIS A 85 17.84 -2.69 -11.33
C HIS A 85 17.62 -2.23 -12.78
N HIS A 86 16.81 -1.19 -12.98
CA HIS A 86 16.46 -0.64 -14.28
C HIS A 86 16.55 0.89 -14.26
N PRO A 87 17.75 1.46 -14.47
CA PRO A 87 17.93 2.91 -14.48
C PRO A 87 16.99 3.60 -15.47
N GLY A 88 16.27 4.62 -14.98
CA GLY A 88 15.27 5.36 -15.75
C GLY A 88 13.83 4.83 -15.63
N ALA A 89 13.61 3.71 -14.95
CA ALA A 89 12.26 3.27 -14.62
C ALA A 89 11.60 4.25 -13.64
N ASP A 90 10.41 4.74 -14.01
CA ASP A 90 9.54 5.57 -13.17
C ASP A 90 8.14 4.94 -13.10
N PRO A 91 7.83 4.14 -12.06
CA PRO A 91 6.52 3.50 -11.93
C PRO A 91 5.42 4.43 -11.42
N TRP A 92 5.77 5.65 -10.98
CA TRP A 92 4.84 6.53 -10.28
C TRP A 92 3.66 7.01 -11.15
N PRO A 93 3.83 7.39 -12.43
CA PRO A 93 2.70 7.71 -13.29
C PRO A 93 1.72 6.54 -13.44
N ALA A 94 2.24 5.32 -13.65
CA ALA A 94 1.41 4.13 -13.79
C ALA A 94 0.63 3.81 -12.50
N LEU A 95 1.26 3.99 -11.33
CA LEU A 95 0.60 3.83 -10.04
C LEU A 95 -0.48 4.90 -9.81
N ARG A 96 -0.19 6.16 -10.16
CA ARG A 96 -1.15 7.26 -10.07
C ARG A 96 -2.38 6.98 -10.94
N ASP A 97 -2.17 6.55 -12.18
CA ASP A 97 -3.25 6.20 -13.09
C ASP A 97 -4.06 5.01 -12.58
N GLU A 98 -3.42 4.00 -12.00
CA GLU A 98 -4.11 2.85 -11.42
C GLU A 98 -4.98 3.25 -10.22
N LEU A 99 -4.44 4.04 -9.30
CA LEU A 99 -5.22 4.54 -8.16
C LEU A 99 -6.41 5.38 -8.64
N ALA A 100 -6.20 6.26 -9.63
CA ALA A 100 -7.25 7.14 -10.16
C ALA A 100 -8.42 6.41 -10.85
N ARG A 101 -8.28 5.11 -11.16
CA ARG A 101 -9.38 4.29 -11.72
C ARG A 101 -10.40 3.89 -10.67
N HIS A 102 -10.06 3.94 -9.39
CA HIS A 102 -10.92 3.49 -8.30
C HIS A 102 -11.75 4.63 -7.73
N ASP A 103 -13.05 4.41 -7.59
CA ASP A 103 -13.99 5.37 -7.00
C ASP A 103 -13.97 5.32 -5.46
N LEU A 104 -12.77 5.40 -4.85
CA LEU A 104 -12.61 5.53 -3.40
C LEU A 104 -12.53 7.02 -3.02
N PRO A 105 -13.35 7.49 -2.06
CA PRO A 105 -13.36 8.89 -1.63
C PRO A 105 -11.99 9.43 -1.17
N GLU A 106 -11.12 8.57 -0.65
CA GLU A 106 -9.80 8.95 -0.15
C GLU A 106 -8.76 9.19 -1.26
N ILE A 107 -8.96 8.65 -2.46
CA ILE A 107 -7.96 8.66 -3.53
C ILE A 107 -7.65 10.08 -4.03
N PRO A 108 -8.63 10.96 -4.31
CA PRO A 108 -8.33 12.33 -4.74
C PRO A 108 -7.41 13.09 -3.75
N ALA A 109 -7.62 12.90 -2.44
CA ALA A 109 -6.77 13.49 -1.41
C ALA A 109 -5.38 12.83 -1.38
N LEU A 110 -5.29 11.49 -1.49
CA LEU A 110 -4.03 10.76 -1.55
C LEU A 110 -3.15 11.20 -2.73
N LEU A 111 -3.75 11.44 -3.91
CA LEU A 111 -3.02 11.83 -5.12
C LEU A 111 -2.52 13.28 -5.10
N THR A 112 -3.02 14.12 -4.19
CA THR A 112 -2.67 15.54 -4.11
C THR A 112 -1.98 15.92 -2.80
N ALA A 113 -2.02 15.06 -1.78
CA ALA A 113 -1.38 15.32 -0.50
C ALA A 113 0.14 15.46 -0.65
N PRO A 114 0.79 16.46 -0.01
CA PRO A 114 2.23 16.66 -0.14
C PRO A 114 3.06 15.58 0.56
N ALA A 115 2.45 14.81 1.46
CA ALA A 115 3.13 13.79 2.24
C ALA A 115 2.23 12.57 2.51
N LEU A 116 2.88 11.43 2.70
CA LEU A 116 2.30 10.15 3.11
C LEU A 116 2.66 9.85 4.58
N PRO A 117 1.82 9.06 5.30
CA PRO A 117 2.12 8.62 6.66
C PRO A 117 3.24 7.58 6.67
N ALA A 118 4.34 7.87 7.36
CA ALA A 118 5.45 6.93 7.58
C ALA A 118 5.57 6.53 9.05
N LYS A 119 5.36 5.25 9.36
CA LYS A 119 5.46 4.71 10.72
C LYS A 119 6.89 4.80 11.24
N THR A 120 7.04 5.37 12.43
CA THR A 120 8.35 5.59 13.07
C THR A 120 8.81 4.40 13.90
N ASN A 121 9.14 3.29 13.22
CA ASN A 121 9.51 2.03 13.89
C ASN A 121 10.68 2.18 14.87
N LEU A 122 11.73 2.93 14.52
CA LEU A 122 12.87 3.17 15.42
C LEU A 122 12.44 3.91 16.70
N LEU A 123 11.64 4.97 16.54
CA LEU A 123 11.16 5.76 17.69
C LEU A 123 10.27 4.92 18.60
N LEU A 124 9.35 4.14 18.04
CA LEU A 124 8.49 3.23 18.80
C LEU A 124 9.31 2.25 19.66
N ARG A 125 10.39 1.69 19.11
CA ARG A 125 11.29 0.79 19.85
C ARG A 125 12.08 1.54 20.91
N TRP A 126 12.57 2.73 20.59
CA TRP A 126 13.33 3.57 21.50
C TRP A 126 12.52 4.00 22.73
N THR A 127 11.24 4.29 22.55
CA THR A 127 10.34 4.70 23.63
C THR A 127 9.69 3.53 24.35
N ALA A 128 9.98 2.29 23.97
CA ALA A 128 9.29 1.08 24.45
C ALA A 128 7.75 1.21 24.38
N ALA A 129 7.25 1.90 23.35
CA ALA A 129 5.82 2.11 23.16
C ALA A 129 5.17 0.86 22.56
N ASP A 130 3.91 0.62 22.92
CA ASP A 130 3.15 -0.49 22.34
C ASP A 130 2.89 -0.25 20.85
N GLY A 131 2.62 -1.35 20.12
CA GLY A 131 2.32 -1.29 18.69
C GLY A 131 1.13 -0.38 18.35
N ALA A 132 0.18 -0.24 19.27
CA ALA A 132 -0.99 0.63 19.15
C ALA A 132 -0.62 2.12 19.27
N ASP A 133 0.49 2.46 19.92
CA ASP A 133 0.98 3.83 20.10
C ASP A 133 1.94 4.27 18.98
N ALA A 134 1.91 3.54 17.86
CA ALA A 134 2.71 3.86 16.68
C ALA A 134 2.43 5.28 16.19
N ARG A 135 3.50 6.06 16.01
CA ARG A 135 3.44 7.41 15.48
C ARG A 135 3.84 7.43 14.01
N TYR A 136 3.11 8.23 13.24
CA TYR A 136 3.43 8.51 11.84
C TYR A 136 4.10 9.88 11.71
N ARG A 137 5.01 9.99 10.75
CA ARG A 137 5.64 11.24 10.35
C ARG A 137 5.42 11.46 8.86
N PRO A 138 5.32 12.72 8.41
CA PRO A 138 5.14 13.02 6.99
C PRO A 138 6.40 12.62 6.21
N LEU A 139 6.20 11.84 5.14
CA LEU A 139 7.19 11.49 4.14
C LEU A 139 6.76 12.07 2.78
N PRO A 140 7.63 12.72 1.99
CA PRO A 140 7.24 13.30 0.70
C PRO A 140 6.48 12.30 -0.18
N ASN A 141 5.35 12.73 -0.75
CA ASN A 141 4.50 11.87 -1.55
C ASN A 141 4.96 11.86 -3.02
N PRO A 142 5.51 10.74 -3.54
CA PRO A 142 5.93 10.67 -4.93
C PRO A 142 4.74 10.77 -5.90
N LEU A 143 3.51 10.55 -5.47
CA LEU A 143 2.35 10.66 -6.36
C LEU A 143 2.00 12.12 -6.66
N ALA A 144 2.32 13.07 -5.77
CA ALA A 144 1.84 14.46 -5.84
C ALA A 144 2.61 15.35 -6.84
N ASP A 145 3.86 15.00 -7.16
CA ASP A 145 4.74 15.78 -8.04
C ASP A 145 4.49 15.52 -9.55
N ARG A 146 3.26 15.12 -9.92
CA ARG A 146 2.93 14.59 -11.26
C ARG A 146 1.56 15.01 -11.79
#